data_AF-M0B2V6-F1
#
_entry.id   AF-M0B2V6-F1
#
_cell.length_a   1.000
_cell.length_b   1.000
_cell.length_c   1.000
_cell.angle_alpha   90.00
_cell.angle_beta   90.00
_cell.angle_gamma   90.00
#
_symmetry.space_group_name_H-M   'P 1'
#
loop_
_entity.id
_entity.type
_entity.pdbx_description
1 polymer ?
#
loop_
_entity_poly.entity_id
_entity_poly.type
_entity_poly.pdbx_seq_one_letter_code
_entity_poly.pdbx_strand_id
1 'polypeptide(L)'
;MPRFTRRIMELSPEEYGAYWRASIRVAAGIVIVVLGSQAVVAPLLSYPNPPAIALGVLLFVAIVFVGCFLAMLGVARAVRTAVDVELRG
;
A
#
# COMPACT_ATOMS: atom_id res chain seq x y z
N MET A 1 -5.87 14.04 -27.18
CA MET A 1 -5.16 13.12 -26.27
C MET A 1 -4.84 13.87 -24.97
N PRO A 2 -5.15 13.34 -23.78
CA PRO A 2 -5.00 14.08 -22.52
C PRO A 2 -3.52 14.34 -22.20
N ARG A 3 -3.19 15.56 -21.75
CA ARG A 3 -1.83 16.02 -21.42
C ARG A 3 -1.12 15.16 -20.37
N PHE A 4 -1.90 14.45 -19.55
CA PHE A 4 -1.41 13.55 -18.51
C PHE A 4 -0.72 12.30 -19.08
N THR A 5 -1.23 11.76 -20.19
CA THR A 5 -0.75 10.49 -20.77
C THR A 5 0.61 10.63 -21.47
N ARG A 6 0.94 11.84 -21.94
CA ARG A 6 2.22 12.11 -22.63
C ARG A 6 3.42 12.08 -21.68
N ARG A 7 3.26 12.58 -20.46
CA ARG A 7 4.33 12.64 -19.45
C ARG A 7 4.72 11.28 -18.87
N ILE A 8 3.83 10.28 -18.92
CA ILE A 8 4.11 8.93 -18.40
C ILE A 8 5.09 8.17 -19.32
N MET A 9 5.10 8.48 -20.61
CA MET A 9 5.94 7.80 -21.61
C MET A 9 7.33 8.43 -21.76
N GLU A 10 7.60 9.55 -21.09
CA GLU A 10 8.86 10.28 -21.12
C GLU A 10 9.69 10.10 -19.82
N LEU A 11 9.27 9.22 -18.90
CA LEU A 11 9.98 8.99 -17.63
C LEU A 11 11.42 8.53 -17.85
N SER A 12 12.36 9.11 -17.09
CA SER A 12 13.72 8.59 -17.01
C SER A 12 13.74 7.19 -16.39
N PRO A 13 14.76 6.37 -16.68
CA PRO A 13 14.91 5.04 -16.05
C PRO A 13 14.89 5.10 -14.51
N GLU A 14 15.41 6.17 -13.92
CA GLU A 14 15.43 6.33 -12.46
C GLU A 14 14.04 6.61 -11.89
N GLU A 15 13.25 7.45 -12.57
CA GLU A 15 11.88 7.77 -12.20
C GLU A 15 10.97 6.54 -12.33
N TYR A 16 11.14 5.77 -13.40
CA TYR A 16 10.40 4.52 -13.60
C TYR A 16 10.71 3.51 -12.48
N GLY A 17 11.98 3.42 -12.06
CA GLY A 17 12.39 2.60 -10.92
C GLY A 17 11.78 3.04 -9.59
N ALA A 18 11.60 4.36 -9.38
CA ALA A 18 10.96 4.89 -8.18
C ALA A 18 9.46 4.52 -8.12
N TYR A 19 8.74 4.68 -9.24
CA TYR A 19 7.36 4.25 -9.37
C TYR A 19 7.21 2.76 -9.13
N TRP A 20 8.04 1.93 -9.79
CA TRP A 20 8.03 0.48 -9.63
C TRP A 20 8.18 0.03 -8.17
N ARG A 21 9.14 0.61 -7.44
CA ARG A 21 9.35 0.31 -6.01
C ARG A 21 8.17 0.76 -5.14
N ALA A 22 7.48 1.84 -5.49
CA ALA A 22 6.29 2.29 -4.77
C ALA A 22 5.11 1.34 -5.03
N SER A 23 4.88 0.95 -6.29
CA SER A 23 3.84 0.00 -6.68
C SER A 23 4.01 -1.37 -6.02
N ILE A 24 5.25 -1.87 -5.89
CA ILE A 24 5.53 -3.12 -5.17
C ILE A 24 5.11 -3.03 -3.69
N ARG A 25 5.38 -1.91 -3.02
CA ARG A 25 5.01 -1.72 -1.60
C ARG A 25 3.50 -1.69 -1.41
N VAL A 26 2.78 -1.03 -2.31
CA VAL A 26 1.30 -1.01 -2.29
C VAL A 26 0.74 -2.40 -2.58
N ALA A 27 1.24 -3.09 -3.61
CA ALA A 27 0.81 -4.44 -3.95
C ALA A 27 1.08 -5.43 -2.81
N ALA A 28 2.25 -5.36 -2.17
CA ALA A 28 2.58 -6.16 -1.00
C ALA A 28 1.62 -5.88 0.17
N GLY A 29 1.29 -4.61 0.42
CA GLY A 29 0.27 -4.24 1.41
C GLY A 29 -1.09 -4.88 1.12
N ILE A 30 -1.58 -4.79 -0.12
CA ILE A 30 -2.85 -5.40 -0.53
C ILE A 30 -2.82 -6.92 -0.34
N VAL A 31 -1.75 -7.59 -0.79
CA VAL A 31 -1.59 -9.05 -0.66
C VAL A 31 -1.59 -9.47 0.82
N ILE A 32 -0.89 -8.73 1.69
CA ILE A 32 -0.88 -9.00 3.13
C ILE A 32 -2.28 -8.85 3.73
N VAL A 33 -3.04 -7.82 3.34
CA VAL A 33 -4.41 -7.60 3.83
C VAL A 33 -5.34 -8.74 3.35
N VAL A 34 -5.29 -9.10 2.07
CA VAL A 34 -6.15 -10.14 1.50
C VAL A 34 -5.82 -11.51 2.10
N LEU A 35 -4.56 -11.92 2.05
CA LEU A 35 -4.14 -13.21 2.59
C LEU A 35 -4.30 -13.26 4.12
N GLY A 36 -3.99 -12.17 4.81
CA GLY A 36 -4.22 -12.04 6.25
C GLY A 36 -5.70 -12.16 6.60
N SER A 37 -6.59 -11.52 5.84
CA SER A 37 -8.04 -11.64 6.08
C SER A 37 -8.54 -13.07 5.90
N GLN A 38 -8.08 -13.78 4.86
CA GLN A 38 -8.50 -15.15 4.60
C GLN A 38 -7.89 -16.16 5.59
N ALA A 39 -6.61 -15.99 5.93
CA ALA A 39 -5.89 -16.91 6.79
C ALA A 39 -6.11 -16.65 8.29
N VAL A 40 -6.45 -15.43 8.69
CA VAL A 40 -6.62 -15.07 10.11
C VAL A 40 -8.09 -14.97 10.47
N VAL A 41 -8.91 -14.25 9.71
CA VAL A 41 -10.30 -13.96 10.12
C VAL A 41 -11.18 -15.21 9.99
N ALA A 42 -11.03 -16.00 8.92
CA ALA A 42 -11.85 -17.19 8.73
C ALA A 42 -11.62 -18.26 9.82
N PRO A 43 -10.37 -18.58 10.24
CA PRO A 43 -10.13 -19.46 11.39
C PRO A 43 -10.49 -18.82 12.73
N LEU A 44 -10.29 -17.51 12.92
CA LEU A 44 -10.64 -16.84 14.17
C LEU A 44 -12.13 -17.00 14.48
N LEU A 45 -12.99 -16.79 13.47
CA LEU A 45 -14.44 -16.90 13.62
C LEU A 45 -14.92 -18.33 13.88
N SER A 46 -14.07 -19.33 13.63
CA SER A 46 -14.35 -20.73 13.99
C SER A 46 -14.01 -21.08 15.44
N TYR A 47 -13.40 -20.14 16.19
CA TYR A 47 -12.93 -20.37 17.56
C TYR A 47 -14.02 -20.06 18.60
N PRO A 48 -14.29 -20.94 19.59
CA PRO A 48 -15.43 -20.77 20.50
C PRO A 48 -15.18 -19.77 21.65
N ASN A 49 -14.20 -18.86 21.54
CA ASN A 49 -13.85 -17.89 22.58
C ASN A 49 -14.01 -16.45 22.06
N PRO A 50 -15.14 -15.78 22.36
CA PRO A 50 -15.44 -14.44 21.86
C PRO A 50 -14.42 -13.36 22.26
N PRO A 51 -13.90 -13.32 23.51
CA PRO A 51 -12.81 -12.40 23.87
C PRO A 51 -11.57 -12.52 22.98
N ALA A 52 -11.15 -13.76 22.68
CA ALA A 52 -9.98 -14.00 21.82
C ALA A 52 -10.25 -13.54 20.37
N ILE A 53 -11.46 -13.76 19.87
CA ILE A 53 -11.88 -13.25 18.56
C ILE A 53 -11.80 -11.72 18.51
N ALA A 54 -12.36 -11.04 19.52
CA ALA A 54 -12.37 -9.58 19.59
C ALA A 54 -10.95 -9.00 19.57
N LEU A 55 -10.04 -9.60 20.34
CA LEU A 55 -8.63 -9.19 20.35
C LEU A 55 -7.95 -9.40 18.99
N GLY A 56 -8.16 -10.55 18.35
CA GLY A 56 -7.55 -10.83 17.04
C GLY A 56 -8.09 -9.92 15.93
N VAL A 57 -9.39 -9.60 15.95
CA VAL A 57 -9.98 -8.62 15.02
C VAL A 57 -9.39 -7.22 15.26
N LEU A 58 -9.27 -6.79 16.52
CA LEU A 58 -8.66 -5.50 16.87
C LEU A 58 -7.23 -5.40 16.35
N LEU A 59 -6.42 -6.43 16.58
CA LEU A 59 -5.03 -6.49 16.13
C LEU A 59 -4.94 -6.49 14.60
N PHE A 60 -5.80 -7.24 13.91
CA PHE A 60 -5.85 -7.25 12.45
C PHE A 60 -6.17 -5.85 11.92
N VAL A 61 -7.20 -5.18 12.44
CA VAL A 61 -7.56 -3.81 12.06
C VAL A 61 -6.40 -2.85 12.31
N ALA A 62 -5.71 -2.95 13.45
CA ALA A 62 -4.56 -2.11 13.75
C ALA A 62 -3.41 -2.31 12.73
N ILE A 63 -3.11 -3.56 12.37
CA ILE A 63 -2.08 -3.88 11.37
C ILE A 63 -2.47 -3.33 10.00
N VAL A 64 -3.71 -3.54 9.57
CA VAL A 64 -4.23 -3.00 8.29
C VAL A 64 -4.12 -1.48 8.28
N PHE A 65 -4.52 -0.82 9.37
CA PHE A 65 -4.48 0.63 9.50
C PHE A 65 -3.06 1.17 9.41
N VAL A 66 -2.12 0.59 10.16
CA VAL A 66 -0.69 0.96 10.11
C VAL A 66 -0.11 0.68 8.72
N GLY A 67 -0.43 -0.46 8.11
CA GLY A 67 -0.02 -0.81 6.75
C GLY A 67 -0.49 0.20 5.71
N CYS A 68 -1.76 0.61 5.77
CA CYS A 68 -2.32 1.66 4.92
C CYS A 68 -1.60 3.00 5.11
N PHE A 69 -1.32 3.40 6.37
CA PHE A 69 -0.60 4.63 6.66
C PHE A 69 0.82 4.61 6.06
N LEU A 70 1.55 3.50 6.23
CA LEU A 70 2.89 3.32 5.65
C LEU A 70 2.85 3.32 4.11
N ALA A 71 1.85 2.68 3.50
CA ALA A 71 1.66 2.70 2.06
C ALA A 71 1.41 4.13 1.56
N MET A 72 0.55 4.90 2.23
CA MET A 72 0.28 6.31 1.90
C MET A 72 1.50 7.21 2.07
N LEU A 73 2.35 6.98 3.08
CA LEU A 73 3.64 7.66 3.19
C LEU A 73 4.57 7.34 2.02
N GLY A 74 4.57 6.08 1.57
CA GLY A 74 5.29 5.66 0.37
C GLY A 74 4.81 6.42 -0.88
N VAL A 75 3.49 6.51 -1.06
CA VAL A 75 2.87 7.27 -2.16
C VAL A 75 3.22 8.75 -2.07
N ALA A 76 3.06 9.38 -0.90
CA ALA A 76 3.38 10.79 -0.70
C ALA A 76 4.84 11.12 -1.01
N ARG A 77 5.78 10.24 -0.62
CA ARG A 77 7.20 10.38 -0.97
C ARG A 77 7.42 10.28 -2.48
N ALA A 78 6.79 9.31 -3.14
CA ALA A 78 6.91 9.16 -4.59
C ALA A 78 6.38 10.39 -5.35
N VAL A 79 5.21 10.90 -4.94
CA VAL A 79 4.63 12.12 -5.51
C VAL A 79 5.54 13.32 -5.28
N ARG A 80 6.06 13.49 -4.05
CA ARG A 80 7.00 14.57 -3.75
C ARG A 80 8.25 14.49 -4.64
N THR A 81 8.83 13.29 -4.79
CA THR A 81 9.97 13.10 -5.69
C THR A 81 9.63 13.50 -7.12
N ALA A 82 8.46 13.12 -7.63
CA ALA A 82 8.03 13.49 -8.98
C ALA A 82 7.87 15.01 -9.14
N VAL A 83 7.25 15.68 -8.17
CA VAL A 83 7.06 17.15 -8.18
C VAL A 83 8.39 17.89 -8.03
N ASP A 84 9.28 17.44 -7.14
CA ASP A 84 10.60 18.04 -6.93
C ASP A 84 11.46 17.96 -8.21
N VAL A 85 11.28 16.93 -9.04
CA VAL A 85 11.93 16.82 -10.36
C VAL A 85 11.29 17.80 -11.36
N GLU A 86 9.95 17.87 -11.43
CA GLU A 86 9.24 18.78 -12.35
C GLU A 86 9.58 20.25 -12.10
N LEU A 87 9.86 20.65 -10.84
CA LEU A 87 10.18 22.04 -10.49
C LEU A 87 11.67 22.42 -10.67
N ARG A 88 12.55 21.44 -10.90
CA ARG A 88 14.00 21.66 -11.07
C ARG A 88 14.47 21.60 -12.53
N GLY A 89 13.63 21.12 -13.44
CA GLY A 89 13.80 21.22 -14.89
C GLY A 89 13.12 22.46 -15.46
#